data_AF-A0ABD1TEF6-F1
#
_entry.id   AF-A0ABD1TEF6-F1
#
_cell.length_a   1.000
_cell.length_b   1.000
_cell.length_c   1.000
_cell.angle_alpha   90.00
_cell.angle_beta   90.00
_cell.angle_gamma   90.00
#
_symmetry.space_group_name_H-M   'P 1'
#
loop_
_entity.id
_entity.type
_entity.pdbx_description
1 polymer ?
#
loop_
_entity_poly.entity_id
_entity_poly.type
_entity_poly.pdbx_seq_one_letter_code
_entity_poly.pdbx_strand_id
1 'polypeptide(L)'
;MFWTELMLFLYKFPFVRSLTASYPSLLPRAFSTHTLRMSEEPFRPREKLVEKQKLFQSIHKHTYLKGPYDKITSVAIPVALAATSLYMIGRGIYNLSHGIGKKE
;
A
#
# COMPACT_ATOMS: atom_id res chain seq x y z
N MET A 1 -17.49 15.56 -15.60
CA MET A 1 -18.59 16.55 -15.70
C MET A 1 -19.78 16.03 -16.51
N PHE A 2 -19.57 15.34 -17.64
CA PHE A 2 -20.67 14.80 -18.46
C PHE A 2 -21.51 13.69 -17.77
N TRP A 3 -20.89 12.88 -16.91
CA TRP A 3 -21.54 11.71 -16.29
C TRP A 3 -22.53 12.06 -15.18
N THR A 4 -22.28 13.15 -14.43
CA THR A 4 -23.16 13.59 -13.33
C THR A 4 -24.46 14.20 -13.85
N GLU A 5 -24.39 14.96 -14.95
CA GLU A 5 -25.56 15.53 -15.62
C GLU A 5 -26.44 14.46 -16.25
N LEU A 6 -25.84 13.41 -16.83
CA LEU A 6 -26.56 12.27 -17.38
C LEU A 6 -27.37 11.54 -16.31
N MET A 7 -26.80 11.34 -15.11
CA MET A 7 -27.50 10.70 -13.99
C MET A 7 -28.67 11.55 -13.47
N LEU A 8 -28.48 12.86 -13.37
CA LEU A 8 -29.54 13.79 -12.96
C LEU A 8 -30.69 13.84 -13.98
N PHE A 9 -30.37 13.76 -15.28
CA PHE A 9 -31.36 13.69 -16.35
C PHE A 9 -32.17 12.37 -16.31
N LEU A 10 -31.50 11.24 -16.10
CA LEU A 10 -32.15 9.93 -16.03
C LEU A 10 -33.06 9.79 -14.78
N TYR A 11 -32.73 10.46 -13.68
CA TYR A 11 -33.54 10.48 -12.45
C TYR A 11 -34.90 11.20 -12.58
N LYS A 12 -35.12 11.90 -13.70
CA LYS A 12 -36.37 12.59 -14.01
C LYS A 12 -37.44 11.67 -14.58
N PHE A 13 -37.09 10.44 -14.96
CA PHE A 13 -38.03 9.43 -15.44
C PHE A 13 -38.59 8.59 -14.29
N PRO A 14 -39.93 8.42 -14.19
CA PRO A 14 -40.56 7.68 -13.10
C PRO A 14 -40.13 6.20 -13.05
N PHE A 15 -39.76 5.62 -14.19
CA PHE A 15 -39.25 4.25 -14.30
C PHE A 15 -37.90 4.05 -13.57
N VAL A 16 -36.98 5.01 -13.69
CA VAL A 16 -35.67 4.96 -13.02
C VAL A 16 -35.83 5.09 -11.51
N ARG A 17 -36.78 5.93 -11.08
CA ARG A 17 -37.14 6.11 -9.66
C ARG A 17 -37.72 4.82 -9.04
N SER A 18 -38.49 4.06 -9.81
CA SER A 18 -39.02 2.75 -9.39
C SER A 18 -37.91 1.70 -9.25
N LEU A 19 -36.94 1.69 -10.16
CA LEU A 19 -35.80 0.74 -10.10
C LEU A 19 -34.88 1.04 -8.92
N THR A 20 -34.65 2.32 -8.58
CA THR A 20 -33.88 2.69 -7.38
C THR A 20 -34.58 2.32 -6.08
N ALA A 21 -35.91 2.22 -6.07
CA ALA A 21 -36.67 1.76 -4.91
C ALA A 21 -36.60 0.23 -4.73
N SER A 22 -36.48 -0.53 -5.82
CA SER A 22 -36.40 -2.00 -5.78
C SER A 22 -34.99 -2.53 -5.45
N TYR A 23 -33.92 -1.77 -5.70
CA TYR A 23 -32.53 -2.19 -5.44
C TYR A 23 -31.74 -1.12 -4.66
N PRO A 24 -31.96 -0.96 -3.33
CA PRO A 24 -31.25 0.01 -2.51
C PRO A 24 -29.75 -0.28 -2.35
N SER A 25 -29.28 -1.45 -2.78
CA SER A 25 -27.87 -1.88 -2.73
C SER A 25 -26.96 -1.21 -3.77
N LEU A 26 -27.52 -0.46 -4.72
CA LEU A 26 -26.78 0.29 -5.75
C LEU A 26 -26.57 1.78 -5.40
N LEU A 27 -27.06 2.24 -4.24
CA LEU A 27 -26.64 3.53 -3.71
C LEU A 27 -25.16 3.43 -3.29
N PRO A 28 -24.31 4.46 -3.54
CA PRO A 28 -23.02 4.52 -2.87
C PRO A 28 -23.31 4.36 -1.37
N ARG A 29 -22.69 3.36 -0.75
CA ARG A 29 -22.90 2.93 0.64
C ARG A 29 -22.64 4.09 1.59
N ALA A 30 -23.62 4.99 1.68
CA ALA A 30 -23.64 6.10 2.58
C ALA A 30 -23.82 5.50 3.96
N PHE A 31 -22.71 5.53 4.70
CA PHE A 31 -22.66 5.41 6.14
C PHE A 31 -23.32 4.14 6.71
N SER A 32 -22.57 3.04 6.69
CA SER A 32 -22.89 1.85 7.48
C SER A 32 -22.95 2.22 8.97
N THR A 33 -24.11 2.09 9.60
CA THR A 33 -24.40 2.30 11.03
C THR A 33 -23.75 1.27 11.97
N HIS A 34 -22.66 0.62 11.54
CA HIS A 34 -21.85 -0.25 12.41
C HIS A 34 -20.95 0.55 13.39
N THR A 35 -21.12 1.86 13.49
CA THR A 35 -20.36 2.78 14.35
C THR A 35 -20.78 2.77 15.82
N LEU A 36 -21.64 1.84 16.27
CA LEU A 36 -22.00 1.71 17.69
C LEU A 36 -21.11 0.67 18.38
N ARG A 37 -19.85 1.04 18.62
CA ARG A 37 -18.88 0.60 19.65
C ARG A 37 -17.45 0.75 19.14
N MET A 38 -16.96 1.98 19.16
CA MET A 38 -15.53 2.26 19.41
C MET A 38 -15.46 3.06 20.72
N SER A 39 -15.94 2.46 21.82
CA SER A 39 -15.95 3.09 23.15
C SER A 39 -14.66 2.87 23.93
N GLU A 40 -13.65 2.23 23.33
CA GLU A 40 -12.33 2.06 23.93
C GLU A 40 -11.34 2.93 23.19
N GLU A 41 -10.73 3.85 23.92
CA GLU A 41 -9.69 4.71 23.36
C GLU A 41 -8.50 3.84 22.96
N PRO A 42 -7.92 4.07 21.77
CA PRO A 42 -6.75 3.29 21.33
C PRO A 42 -5.62 3.41 22.35
N PHE A 43 -4.86 2.32 22.55
CA PHE A 43 -3.73 2.24 23.48
C PHE A 43 -2.66 3.34 23.30
N ARG A 44 -2.67 4.05 22.16
CA ARG A 44 -1.78 5.16 21.88
C ARG A 44 -2.58 6.39 21.42
N PRO A 45 -2.21 7.58 21.92
CA PRO A 45 -2.76 8.85 21.44
C PRO A 45 -2.60 8.99 19.92
N ARG A 46 -3.64 9.47 19.24
CA ARG A 46 -3.67 9.62 17.77
C ARG A 46 -2.79 10.77 17.29
N GLU A 47 -2.43 11.70 18.17
CA GLU A 47 -1.59 12.86 17.93
C GLU A 47 -0.23 12.45 17.34
N LYS A 48 0.39 11.39 17.89
CA LYS A 48 1.67 10.87 17.39
C LYS A 48 1.57 10.33 15.97
N LEU A 49 0.42 9.75 15.61
CA LEU A 49 0.19 9.19 14.28
C LEU A 49 0.02 10.33 13.26
N VAL A 50 -0.74 11.37 13.61
CA VAL A 50 -0.92 12.57 12.78
C VAL A 50 0.41 13.29 12.54
N GLU A 51 1.28 13.37 13.54
CA GLU A 51 2.62 13.94 13.40
C GLU A 51 3.47 13.16 12.38
N LYS A 52 3.49 11.82 12.49
CA LYS A 52 4.19 10.97 11.51
C LYS A 52 3.58 11.06 10.12
N GLN A 53 2.27 11.17 10.00
CA GLN A 53 1.59 11.37 8.72
C GLN A 53 2.02 12.67 8.05
N LYS A 54 2.01 13.79 8.78
CA LYS A 54 2.48 15.09 8.27
C LYS A 54 3.94 15.00 7.80
N LEU A 55 4.81 14.38 8.60
CA LEU A 55 6.22 14.18 8.25
C LEU A 55 6.40 13.34 6.97
N PHE A 56 5.72 12.20 6.84
CA PHE A 56 5.89 11.33 5.67
C PHE A 56 5.16 11.81 4.41
N GLN A 57 4.17 12.70 4.57
CA GLN A 57 3.47 13.35 3.46
C GLN A 57 4.22 14.58 2.94
N SER A 58 4.99 15.28 3.78
CA SER A 58 5.79 16.43 3.34
C SER A 58 7.06 16.03 2.56
N ILE A 59 7.48 14.77 2.64
CA ILE A 59 8.69 14.27 1.96
C ILE A 59 8.34 13.80 0.54
N HIS A 60 8.90 14.49 -0.46
CA HIS A 60 8.78 14.16 -1.89
C HIS A 60 9.81 13.10 -2.32
N LYS A 61 9.75 11.90 -1.73
CA LYS A 61 10.58 10.73 -2.11
C LYS A 61 9.71 9.49 -2.30
N HIS A 62 10.25 8.48 -2.98
CA HIS A 62 9.62 7.16 -3.07
C HIS A 62 9.44 6.54 -1.68
N THR A 63 8.39 5.72 -1.54
CA THR A 63 7.94 5.16 -0.26
C THR A 63 9.04 4.48 0.55
N TYR A 64 9.97 3.77 -0.10
CA TYR A 64 11.06 3.03 0.53
C TYR A 64 12.30 3.88 0.88
N LEU A 65 12.24 5.20 0.73
CA LEU A 65 13.33 6.16 1.01
C LEU A 65 12.85 7.37 1.82
N LYS A 66 11.69 7.30 2.46
CA LYS A 66 11.10 8.44 3.16
C LYS A 66 11.79 8.68 4.50
N GLY A 67 12.02 7.63 5.27
CA GLY A 67 12.69 7.70 6.56
C GLY A 67 14.22 7.67 6.46
N PRO A 68 14.93 8.21 7.47
CA PRO A 68 16.38 8.05 7.57
C PRO A 68 16.77 6.57 7.79
N TYR A 69 15.97 5.82 8.55
CA TYR A 69 16.15 4.38 8.75
C TYR A 69 15.93 3.58 7.47
N ASP A 70 15.03 4.03 6.61
CA ASP A 70 14.73 3.35 5.35
C ASP A 70 15.98 3.26 4.46
N LYS A 71 16.88 4.27 4.49
CA LYS A 71 18.15 4.19 3.74
C LYS A 71 19.01 3.00 4.15
N ILE A 72 19.05 2.69 5.44
CA ILE A 72 19.86 1.58 5.96
C ILE A 72 19.19 0.26 5.58
N THR A 73 17.88 0.15 5.78
CA THR A 73 17.14 -1.11 5.59
C THR A 73 16.84 -1.43 4.14
N SER A 74 16.63 -0.44 3.27
CA SER A 74 16.25 -0.64 1.87
C SER A 74 17.42 -0.52 0.89
N VAL A 75 18.54 0.12 1.28
CA VAL A 75 19.71 0.29 0.41
C VAL A 75 20.91 -0.46 0.95
N ALA A 76 21.41 -0.09 2.14
CA ALA A 76 22.70 -0.61 2.61
C ALA A 76 22.70 -2.12 2.84
N ILE A 77 21.73 -2.62 3.62
CA ILE A 77 21.64 -4.05 3.95
C ILE A 77 21.38 -4.89 2.69
N PRO A 78 20.37 -4.58 1.85
CA PRO A 78 20.09 -5.40 0.67
C PRO A 78 21.22 -5.37 -0.35
N VAL A 79 21.88 -4.23 -0.56
CA VAL A 79 23.00 -4.14 -1.52
C VAL A 79 24.19 -4.96 -1.04
N ALA A 80 24.58 -4.85 0.23
CA ALA A 80 25.69 -5.64 0.78
C ALA A 80 25.39 -7.15 0.70
N LEU A 81 24.16 -7.55 1.04
CA LEU A 81 23.74 -8.95 0.96
C LEU A 81 23.69 -9.45 -0.48
N ALA A 82 23.15 -8.66 -1.40
CA ALA A 82 23.09 -9.03 -2.81
C ALA A 82 24.50 -9.16 -3.42
N ALA A 83 25.39 -8.20 -3.16
CA ALA A 83 26.76 -8.23 -3.66
C ALA A 83 27.53 -9.45 -3.14
N THR A 84 27.46 -9.72 -1.83
CA THR A 84 28.13 -10.88 -1.23
C THR A 84 27.56 -12.20 -1.74
N SER A 85 26.24 -12.29 -1.87
CA SER A 85 25.56 -13.47 -2.40
C SER A 85 25.93 -13.73 -3.86
N LEU A 86 25.91 -12.70 -4.71
CA LEU A 86 26.31 -12.79 -6.11
C LEU A 86 27.78 -13.20 -6.27
N TYR A 87 28.67 -12.65 -5.43
CA TYR A 87 30.07 -13.04 -5.42
C TYR A 87 30.25 -14.52 -5.09
N MET A 88 29.57 -15.01 -4.04
CA MET A 88 29.65 -16.42 -3.65
C MET A 88 29.07 -17.34 -4.73
N ILE A 89 27.95 -16.96 -5.35
CA ILE A 89 27.35 -17.71 -6.46
C ILE A 89 28.32 -17.77 -7.65
N GLY A 90 28.86 -16.63 -8.07
CA GLY A 90 29.80 -16.55 -9.18
C GLY A 90 31.04 -17.41 -8.95
N ARG A 91 31.63 -17.33 -7.76
CA ARG A 91 32.79 -18.16 -7.41
C ARG A 91 32.44 -19.64 -7.28
N GLY A 92 31.24 -19.96 -6.81
CA GLY A 92 30.71 -21.33 -6.78
C GLY A 92 30.59 -21.94 -8.17
N ILE A 93 29.95 -21.22 -9.10
CA ILE A 93 29.80 -21.65 -10.51
C ILE A 93 31.17 -21.77 -11.20
N TYR A 94 32.07 -20.82 -10.96
CA TYR A 94 33.43 -20.87 -11.50
C TYR A 94 34.18 -22.12 -11.03
N ASN A 95 34.17 -22.39 -9.73
CA ASN A 95 34.84 -23.57 -9.17
C ASN A 95 34.25 -24.88 -9.70
N LEU A 96 32.91 -24.96 -9.81
CA LEU A 96 32.21 -26.12 -10.38
C LEU A 96 32.58 -26.35 -11.85
N SER A 97 32.56 -25.29 -12.67
CA SER A 97 32.87 -25.37 -14.11
C SER A 97 34.31 -25.74 -14.41
N HIS A 98 35.26 -25.39 -13.53
CA HIS A 98 36.68 -25.70 -13.68
C HIS A 98 37.11 -26.94 -12.89
N GLY A 99 36.19 -27.63 -12.20
CA GLY A 99 36.50 -28.81 -11.40
C GLY A 99 37.43 -28.55 -10.20
N ILE A 100 37.49 -27.31 -9.73
CA ILE A 100 38.38 -26.84 -8.64
C ILE A 100 37.66 -26.99 -7.29
N GLY A 101 38.41 -27.36 -6.24
CA GLY A 101 37.88 -27.41 -4.87
C GLY A 101 37.22 -28.75 -4.51
N LYS A 102 37.55 -29.82 -5.22
CA LYS A 102 37.26 -31.20 -4.77
C LYS A 102 38.02 -31.45 -3.47
N LYS A 103 37.31 -31.98 -2.47
CA LYS A 103 37.94 -32.52 -1.28
C LYS A 103 38.47 -33.91 -1.65
N GLU A 104 39.67 -34.22 -1.16
CA GLU A 104 40.24 -35.57 -1.23
C GLU A 104 39.33 -36.59 -0.53
#